data_AF-A0A7S0ZTU5-F1
#
_entry.id   AF-A0A7S0ZTU5-F1
#
_cell.length_a   1.000
_cell.length_b   1.000
_cell.length_c   1.000
_cell.angle_alpha   90.00
_cell.angle_beta   90.00
_cell.angle_gamma   90.00
#
_symmetry.space_group_name_H-M   'P 1'
#
loop_
_entity.id
_entity.type
_entity.pdbx_description
1 polymer ?
#
loop_
_entity_poly.entity_id
_entity_poly.type
_entity_poly.pdbx_seq_one_letter_code
_entity_poly.pdbx_strand_id
1 'polypeptide(L)'
;IHCSNHANRKSNQQNLGTIHCSNLCTEIIEYTSADEVAVCNLASVSLAAFVRLGDRSYDFEELRRVTGVATRNLNKVIDRNFYPIEEARRSNMRHRPVGLGVQGLADALMMLRMPFESEDARRLNEDIFETIYFAACEASCDLASALGPYATYKGSPASEGKLQFDLWNRTPKSGRWDW
;
A
#
# COMPACT_ATOMS: atom_id res chain seq x y z
N ILE A 1 -2.42 -16.17 12.40
CA ILE A 1 -1.37 -15.95 13.42
C ILE A 1 -0.70 -14.62 13.10
N HIS A 2 -0.73 -13.64 14.00
CA HIS A 2 -0.07 -12.35 13.82
C HIS A 2 1.07 -12.17 14.81
N CYS A 3 2.23 -11.69 14.35
CA CYS A 3 3.29 -11.27 15.24
C CYS A 3 3.09 -9.80 15.63
N SER A 4 2.46 -9.56 16.78
CA SER A 4 2.13 -8.21 17.28
C SER A 4 3.33 -7.26 17.32
N ASN A 5 4.51 -7.75 17.73
CA ASN A 5 5.73 -6.95 17.77
C ASN A 5 6.15 -6.44 16.38
N HIS A 6 6.01 -7.27 15.35
CA HIS A 6 6.34 -6.87 13.98
C HIS A 6 5.31 -5.90 13.40
N ALA A 7 4.03 -6.11 13.70
CA ALA A 7 2.94 -5.22 13.29
C ALA A 7 3.13 -3.81 13.84
N ASN A 8 3.49 -3.69 15.13
CA ASN A 8 3.70 -2.40 15.78
C ASN A 8 4.99 -1.69 15.33
N ARG A 9 6.14 -2.38 15.35
CA ARG A 9 7.45 -1.75 15.03
C ARG A 9 7.58 -1.29 13.58
N LYS A 10 6.80 -1.87 12.67
CA LYS A 10 6.90 -1.65 11.21
C LYS A 10 5.63 -1.03 10.63
N SER A 11 4.89 -0.30 11.47
CA SER A 11 3.73 0.48 11.04
C SER A 11 4.08 1.96 10.99
N ASN A 12 3.63 2.64 9.94
CA ASN A 12 3.69 4.10 9.86
C ASN A 12 2.74 4.78 10.87
N GLN A 13 1.80 4.02 11.46
CA GLN A 13 0.88 4.50 12.50
C GLN A 13 1.41 4.27 13.93
N GLN A 14 2.66 3.84 14.11
CA GLN A 14 3.21 3.58 15.45
C GLN A 14 3.27 4.82 16.36
N ASN A 15 3.13 6.02 15.81
CA ASN A 15 3.01 7.27 16.55
C ASN A 15 1.64 7.46 17.22
N LEU A 16 0.62 6.70 16.83
CA LEU A 16 -0.73 6.77 17.41
C LEU A 16 -0.87 5.96 18.71
N GLY A 17 -0.02 4.95 18.88
CA GLY A 17 -0.06 4.02 20.01
C GLY A 17 0.06 2.56 19.54
N THR A 18 -0.19 1.64 20.47
CA THR A 18 -0.14 0.21 20.18
C THR A 18 -1.31 -0.22 19.30
N ILE A 19 -1.02 -0.88 18.19
CA ILE A 19 -2.00 -1.57 17.35
C ILE A 19 -2.34 -2.92 17.99
N HIS A 20 -3.62 -3.12 18.29
CA HIS A 20 -4.11 -4.24 19.11
C HIS A 20 -4.58 -5.44 18.30
N CYS A 21 -5.02 -5.25 17.05
CA CYS A 21 -5.58 -6.30 16.22
C CYS A 21 -5.32 -6.06 14.73
N SER A 22 -5.72 -7.05 13.93
CA SER A 22 -5.88 -6.95 12.48
C SER A 22 -7.37 -7.00 12.13
N ASN A 23 -7.72 -6.97 10.84
CA ASN A 23 -9.09 -7.18 10.38
C ASN A 23 -9.43 -8.67 10.16
N LEU A 24 -10.62 -8.94 9.60
CA LEU A 24 -11.14 -10.28 9.28
C LEU A 24 -10.21 -11.07 8.36
N CYS A 25 -9.66 -10.42 7.34
CA CYS A 25 -8.87 -11.07 6.28
C CYS A 25 -7.35 -10.99 6.54
N THR A 26 -6.95 -10.46 7.69
CA THR A 26 -5.57 -10.42 8.23
C THR A 26 -4.60 -9.47 7.53
N GLU A 27 -5.03 -8.70 6.55
CA GLU A 27 -4.17 -7.81 5.75
C GLU A 27 -4.06 -6.38 6.31
N ILE A 28 -5.02 -5.94 7.14
CA ILE A 28 -5.08 -4.57 7.63
C ILE A 28 -4.56 -4.45 9.05
N ILE A 29 -3.54 -3.62 9.21
CA ILE A 29 -2.86 -3.36 10.49
C ILE A 29 -2.95 -1.86 10.77
N GLU A 30 -4.03 -1.46 11.42
CA GLU A 30 -4.37 -0.06 11.71
C GLU A 30 -4.66 0.13 13.21
N TYR A 31 -4.40 1.34 13.69
CA TYR A 31 -4.67 1.72 15.07
C TYR A 31 -6.18 1.79 15.35
N THR A 32 -6.57 1.32 16.53
CA THR A 32 -7.95 1.38 17.03
C THR A 32 -7.94 1.78 18.50
N SER A 33 -8.96 2.52 18.93
CA SER A 33 -9.18 2.88 20.33
C SER A 33 -10.67 2.85 20.65
N ALA A 34 -11.06 3.18 21.89
CA ALA A 34 -12.47 3.32 22.25
C ALA A 34 -13.20 4.39 21.41
N ASP A 35 -12.44 5.35 20.88
CA ASP A 35 -12.92 6.51 20.15
C ASP A 35 -12.67 6.43 18.62
N GLU A 36 -12.00 5.38 18.16
CA GLU A 36 -11.56 5.23 16.78
C GLU A 36 -11.70 3.79 16.31
N VAL A 37 -12.55 3.60 15.30
CA VAL A 37 -12.71 2.33 14.61
C VAL A 37 -12.03 2.44 13.24
N ALA A 38 -10.97 1.67 13.03
CA ALA A 38 -10.23 1.63 11.78
C ALA A 38 -11.13 1.22 10.60
N VAL A 39 -10.91 1.82 9.43
CA VAL A 39 -11.73 1.60 8.23
C VAL A 39 -10.83 1.29 7.05
N CYS A 40 -11.12 0.17 6.40
CA CYS A 40 -10.36 -0.27 5.25
C CYS A 40 -11.01 0.14 3.93
N ASN A 41 -10.30 0.92 3.10
CA ASN A 41 -10.70 1.29 1.74
C ASN A 41 -9.83 0.52 0.74
N LEU A 42 -10.42 -0.47 0.06
CA LEU A 42 -9.68 -1.45 -0.75
C LEU A 42 -9.88 -1.25 -2.26
N ALA A 43 -8.79 -1.44 -3.02
CA ALA A 43 -8.83 -1.70 -4.45
C ALA A 43 -7.78 -2.75 -4.81
N SER A 44 -8.01 -3.51 -5.89
CA SER A 44 -7.04 -4.50 -6.38
C SER A 44 -6.62 -4.21 -7.82
N VAL A 45 -5.31 -4.23 -8.06
CA VAL A 45 -4.70 -4.05 -9.38
C VAL A 45 -4.56 -5.42 -10.06
N SER A 46 -5.06 -5.56 -11.30
CA SER A 46 -4.96 -6.81 -12.07
C SER A 46 -3.59 -6.92 -12.74
N LEU A 47 -2.69 -7.73 -12.16
CA LEU A 47 -1.29 -7.78 -12.58
C LEU A 47 -1.09 -8.35 -13.99
N ALA A 48 -1.98 -9.23 -14.44
CA ALA A 48 -1.93 -9.81 -15.78
C ALA A 48 -2.16 -8.77 -16.89
N ALA A 49 -2.82 -7.65 -16.60
CA ALA A 49 -3.09 -6.59 -17.56
C ALA A 49 -1.82 -5.87 -18.05
N PHE A 50 -0.72 -5.96 -17.31
CA PHE A 50 0.54 -5.29 -17.63
C PHE A 50 1.54 -6.22 -18.34
N VAL A 51 1.15 -7.47 -18.63
CA VAL A 51 2.00 -8.39 -19.41
C VAL A 51 1.89 -8.07 -20.90
N ARG A 52 3.01 -7.74 -21.52
CA ARG A 52 3.10 -7.56 -22.98
C ARG A 52 3.39 -8.89 -23.64
N LEU A 53 2.36 -9.50 -24.25
CA LEU A 53 2.50 -10.84 -24.85
C LEU A 53 3.45 -10.91 -26.05
N GLY A 54 3.67 -9.79 -26.75
CA GLY A 54 4.52 -9.75 -27.95
C GLY A 54 5.99 -10.06 -27.65
N ASP A 55 6.55 -9.46 -26.60
CA ASP A 55 7.94 -9.63 -26.17
C ASP A 55 8.08 -10.36 -24.83
N ARG A 56 6.95 -10.74 -24.22
CA ARG A 56 6.87 -11.38 -22.90
C ARG A 56 7.57 -10.55 -21.82
N SER A 57 7.41 -9.23 -21.90
CA SER A 57 7.85 -8.28 -20.90
C SER A 57 6.71 -7.84 -19.97
N TYR A 58 7.07 -7.13 -18.90
CA TYR A 58 6.13 -6.58 -17.92
C TYR A 58 6.19 -5.05 -17.93
N ASP A 59 5.04 -4.40 -18.04
CA ASP A 59 4.92 -2.94 -18.18
C ASP A 59 4.82 -2.23 -16.82
N PHE A 60 5.98 -1.92 -16.25
CA PHE A 60 6.08 -1.26 -14.96
C PHE A 60 5.62 0.21 -14.96
N GLU A 61 5.76 0.92 -16.08
CA GLU A 61 5.30 2.31 -16.18
C GLU A 61 3.77 2.38 -16.19
N GLU A 62 3.12 1.48 -16.92
CA GLU A 62 1.66 1.40 -16.92
C GLU A 62 1.14 0.93 -15.54
N LEU A 63 1.84 0.01 -14.87
CA LEU A 63 1.52 -0.38 -13.48
C LEU A 63 1.62 0.81 -12.53
N ARG A 64 2.68 1.62 -12.61
CA ARG A 64 2.84 2.85 -11.81
C ARG A 64 1.69 3.82 -12.08
N ARG A 65 1.37 4.07 -13.35
CA ARG A 65 0.29 4.97 -13.76
C ARG A 65 -1.07 4.55 -13.19
N VAL A 66 -1.43 3.27 -13.36
CA VAL A 66 -2.71 2.72 -12.87
C VAL A 66 -2.77 2.72 -11.35
N THR A 67 -1.67 2.35 -10.68
CA THR A 67 -1.60 2.40 -9.21
C THR A 67 -1.82 3.82 -8.69
N GLY A 68 -1.18 4.83 -9.29
CA GLY A 68 -1.39 6.22 -8.90
C GLY A 68 -2.85 6.69 -9.07
N VAL A 69 -3.54 6.22 -10.12
CA VAL A 69 -4.99 6.46 -10.29
C VAL A 69 -5.79 5.77 -9.19
N ALA A 70 -5.49 4.51 -8.87
CA ALA A 70 -6.17 3.78 -7.80
C ALA A 70 -6.00 4.46 -6.43
N THR A 71 -4.80 4.95 -6.10
CA THR A 71 -4.52 5.73 -4.88
C THR A 71 -5.41 6.96 -4.79
N ARG A 72 -5.50 7.76 -5.87
CA ARG A 72 -6.36 8.95 -5.92
C ARG A 72 -7.84 8.61 -5.80
N ASN A 73 -8.27 7.48 -6.38
CA ASN A 73 -9.64 7.02 -6.26
C ASN A 73 -9.98 6.62 -4.82
N LEU A 74 -9.11 5.85 -4.16
CA LEU A 74 -9.29 5.47 -2.76
C LEU A 74 -9.31 6.68 -1.83
N ASN A 75 -8.46 7.69 -2.07
CA ASN A 75 -8.53 8.93 -1.29
C ASN A 75 -9.90 9.64 -1.44
N LYS A 76 -10.48 9.65 -2.64
CA LYS A 76 -11.84 10.21 -2.85
C LYS A 76 -12.93 9.38 -2.18
N VAL A 77 -12.74 8.06 -2.09
CA VAL A 77 -13.68 7.17 -1.37
C VAL A 77 -13.75 7.58 0.10
N ILE A 78 -12.61 7.87 0.75
CA ILE A 78 -12.59 8.33 2.15
C ILE A 78 -13.54 9.52 2.37
N ASP A 79 -13.54 10.51 1.48
CA ASP A 79 -14.35 11.71 1.64
C ASP A 79 -15.84 11.50 1.29
N ARG A 80 -16.13 10.54 0.40
CA ARG A 80 -17.50 10.27 -0.11
C ARG A 80 -18.19 9.11 0.60
N ASN A 81 -17.47 8.37 1.43
CA ASN A 81 -18.00 7.18 2.08
C ASN A 81 -19.12 7.53 3.07
N PHE A 82 -20.08 6.63 3.20
CA PHE A 82 -21.06 6.68 4.29
C PHE A 82 -20.49 5.91 5.49
N TYR A 83 -20.20 6.61 6.58
CA TYR A 83 -19.70 5.99 7.80
C TYR A 83 -20.88 5.62 8.72
N PRO A 84 -21.06 4.35 9.08
CA PRO A 84 -22.20 3.91 9.89
C PRO A 84 -22.09 4.35 11.36
N ILE A 85 -20.89 4.67 11.83
CA ILE A 85 -20.59 5.14 13.19
C ILE A 85 -19.56 6.28 13.14
N GLU A 86 -19.59 7.19 14.13
CA GLU A 86 -18.76 8.40 14.11
C GLU A 86 -17.29 8.08 14.39
N GLU A 87 -17.00 7.07 15.19
CA GLU A 87 -15.65 6.57 15.48
C GLU A 87 -14.93 6.12 14.20
N ALA A 88 -15.67 5.56 13.25
CA ALA A 88 -15.16 5.16 11.94
C ALA A 88 -14.84 6.37 11.06
N ARG A 89 -15.73 7.37 11.03
CA ARG A 89 -15.49 8.63 10.33
C ARG A 89 -14.27 9.34 10.91
N ARG A 90 -14.18 9.42 12.24
CA ARG A 90 -13.08 10.07 12.97
C ARG A 90 -11.74 9.45 12.63
N SER A 91 -11.62 8.12 12.71
CA SER A 91 -10.38 7.40 12.37
C SER A 91 -9.97 7.66 10.92
N ASN A 92 -10.88 7.43 9.97
CA ASN A 92 -10.54 7.50 8.56
C ASN A 92 -10.22 8.94 8.10
N MET A 93 -10.89 9.96 8.65
CA MET A 93 -10.60 11.36 8.32
C MET A 93 -9.28 11.85 8.93
N ARG A 94 -8.83 11.28 10.06
CA ARG A 94 -7.57 11.68 10.72
C ARG A 94 -6.34 11.04 10.09
N HIS A 95 -6.41 9.75 9.77
CA HIS A 95 -5.26 8.95 9.36
C HIS A 95 -5.25 8.62 7.86
N ARG A 96 -6.42 8.69 7.21
CA ARG A 96 -6.65 8.46 5.78
C ARG A 96 -5.96 7.21 5.21
N PRO A 97 -6.05 6.03 5.86
CA PRO A 97 -5.46 4.81 5.34
C PRO A 97 -6.18 4.33 4.06
N VAL A 98 -5.39 3.72 3.17
CA VAL A 98 -5.87 3.07 1.94
C VAL A 98 -5.17 1.73 1.78
N GLY A 99 -5.88 0.73 1.26
CA GLY A 99 -5.34 -0.59 0.97
C GLY A 99 -5.34 -0.90 -0.52
N LEU A 100 -4.14 -0.94 -1.11
CA LEU A 100 -3.92 -1.37 -2.49
C LEU A 100 -3.45 -2.82 -2.50
N GLY A 101 -4.31 -3.70 -3.00
CA GLY A 101 -4.03 -5.10 -3.21
C GLY A 101 -3.75 -5.42 -4.68
N VAL A 102 -3.54 -6.71 -4.95
CA VAL A 102 -3.31 -7.24 -6.29
C VAL A 102 -4.15 -8.48 -6.54
N GLN A 103 -4.39 -8.78 -7.81
CA GLN A 103 -4.95 -10.04 -8.28
C GLN A 103 -4.22 -10.48 -9.55
N GLY A 104 -4.31 -11.77 -9.89
CA GLY A 104 -3.74 -12.30 -11.12
C GLY A 104 -2.21 -12.41 -11.16
N LEU A 105 -1.54 -12.56 -9.99
CA LEU A 105 -0.10 -12.80 -9.94
C LEU A 105 0.27 -14.13 -10.64
N ALA A 106 -0.47 -15.20 -10.34
CA ALA A 106 -0.24 -16.50 -10.97
C ALA A 106 -0.46 -16.44 -12.48
N ASP A 107 -1.51 -15.77 -12.94
CA ASP A 107 -1.81 -15.54 -14.35
C ASP A 107 -0.68 -14.79 -15.06
N ALA A 108 -0.18 -13.70 -14.46
CA ALA A 108 0.93 -12.94 -15.00
C ALA A 108 2.19 -13.81 -15.15
N LEU A 109 2.52 -14.61 -14.13
CA LEU A 109 3.65 -15.54 -14.17
C LEU A 109 3.47 -16.61 -15.25
N MET A 110 2.26 -17.17 -15.39
CA MET A 110 1.95 -18.15 -16.42
C MET A 110 2.07 -17.56 -17.83
N MET A 111 1.58 -16.34 -18.06
CA MET A 111 1.71 -15.63 -19.34
C MET A 111 3.18 -15.37 -19.69
N LEU A 112 4.00 -15.05 -18.70
CA LEU A 112 5.45 -14.88 -18.83
C LEU A 112 6.22 -16.21 -18.90
N ARG A 113 5.55 -17.35 -18.70
CA ARG A 113 6.13 -18.71 -18.53
C ARG A 113 7.20 -18.79 -17.44
N MET A 114 6.98 -18.08 -16.35
CA MET A 114 7.82 -18.15 -15.16
C MET A 114 7.20 -19.15 -14.17
N PRO A 115 7.88 -20.26 -13.83
CA PRO A 115 7.47 -21.08 -12.70
C PRO A 115 7.39 -20.24 -11.43
N PHE A 116 6.39 -20.48 -10.59
CA PHE A 116 6.14 -19.67 -9.40
C PHE A 116 7.37 -19.57 -8.47
N GLU A 117 8.11 -20.67 -8.33
CA GLU A 117 9.30 -20.78 -7.47
C GLU A 117 10.60 -20.36 -8.17
N SER A 118 10.53 -19.88 -9.42
CA SER A 118 11.73 -19.48 -10.17
C SER A 118 12.33 -18.17 -9.63
N GLU A 119 13.64 -18.01 -9.82
CA GLU A 119 14.35 -16.78 -9.45
C GLU A 119 13.82 -15.56 -10.22
N ASP A 120 13.39 -15.74 -11.48
CA ASP A 120 12.78 -14.68 -12.27
C ASP A 120 11.41 -14.27 -11.71
N ALA A 121 10.58 -15.23 -11.26
CA ALA A 121 9.31 -14.93 -10.59
C ALA A 121 9.53 -14.21 -9.26
N ARG A 122 10.57 -14.60 -8.49
CA ARG A 122 10.97 -13.93 -7.24
C ARG A 122 11.35 -12.48 -7.49
N ARG A 123 12.18 -12.21 -8.51
CA ARG A 123 12.59 -10.85 -8.89
C ARG A 123 11.40 -10.02 -9.39
N LEU A 124 10.55 -10.60 -10.24
CA LEU A 124 9.35 -9.91 -10.74
C LEU A 124 8.39 -9.55 -9.59
N ASN A 125 8.21 -10.44 -8.62
CA ASN A 125 7.42 -10.15 -7.44
C ASN A 125 7.96 -8.94 -6.66
N GLU A 126 9.27 -8.90 -6.39
CA GLU A 126 9.91 -7.75 -5.73
C GLU A 126 9.69 -6.46 -6.53
N ASP A 127 9.92 -6.48 -7.85
CA ASP A 127 9.77 -5.32 -8.73
C ASP A 127 8.33 -4.80 -8.82
N ILE A 128 7.33 -5.70 -8.87
CA ILE A 128 5.91 -5.34 -8.90
C ILE A 128 5.52 -4.60 -7.63
N PHE A 129 5.84 -5.15 -6.45
CA PHE A 129 5.46 -4.54 -5.18
C PHE A 129 6.26 -3.27 -4.88
N GLU A 130 7.53 -3.19 -5.33
CA GLU A 130 8.31 -1.95 -5.30
C GLU A 130 7.62 -0.86 -6.12
N THR A 131 7.18 -1.18 -7.35
CA THR A 131 6.48 -0.25 -8.25
C THR A 131 5.15 0.23 -7.68
N ILE A 132 4.34 -0.68 -7.13
CA ILE A 132 3.05 -0.33 -6.52
C ILE A 132 3.27 0.60 -5.33
N TYR A 133 4.24 0.28 -4.47
CA TYR A 133 4.53 1.08 -3.29
C TYR A 133 5.03 2.47 -3.67
N PHE A 134 5.95 2.56 -4.64
CA PHE A 134 6.49 3.82 -5.15
C PHE A 134 5.37 4.71 -5.70
N ALA A 135 4.55 4.16 -6.60
CA ALA A 135 3.44 4.86 -7.22
C ALA A 135 2.39 5.36 -6.21
N ALA A 136 2.14 4.57 -5.16
CA ALA A 136 1.22 4.95 -4.10
C ALA A 136 1.77 6.10 -3.24
N CYS A 137 3.06 6.04 -2.88
CA CYS A 137 3.75 7.11 -2.16
C CYS A 137 3.79 8.40 -2.98
N GLU A 138 4.19 8.33 -4.25
CA GLU A 138 4.24 9.46 -5.17
C GLU A 138 2.86 10.14 -5.30
N ALA A 139 1.82 9.36 -5.60
CA ALA A 139 0.46 9.90 -5.72
C ALA A 139 -0.08 10.46 -4.38
N SER A 140 0.33 9.91 -3.24
CA SER A 140 -0.01 10.42 -1.91
C SER A 140 0.71 11.74 -1.61
N CYS A 141 1.98 11.87 -2.01
CA CYS A 141 2.74 13.12 -1.91
C CYS A 141 2.15 14.23 -2.79
N ASP A 142 1.70 13.91 -4.00
CA ASP A 142 0.97 14.86 -4.87
C ASP A 142 -0.31 15.35 -4.19
N LEU A 143 -1.08 14.43 -3.60
CA LEU A 143 -2.30 14.76 -2.85
C LEU A 143 -1.98 15.63 -1.63
N ALA A 144 -0.93 15.32 -0.88
CA ALA A 144 -0.51 16.10 0.27
C ALA A 144 -0.03 17.51 -0.13
N SER A 145 0.60 17.65 -1.30
CA SER A 145 1.01 18.96 -1.84
C SER A 145 -0.19 19.83 -2.20
N ALA A 146 -1.28 19.22 -2.68
CA ALA A 146 -2.50 19.93 -3.08
C ALA A 146 -3.47 20.20 -1.92
N LEU A 147 -3.58 19.26 -0.97
CA LEU A 147 -4.62 19.25 0.07
C LEU A 147 -4.08 19.40 1.49
N GLY A 148 -2.76 19.38 1.66
CA GLY A 148 -2.10 19.22 2.94
C GLY A 148 -1.95 17.74 3.34
N PRO A 149 -0.99 17.40 4.22
CA PRO A 149 -0.84 16.05 4.74
C PRO A 149 -2.01 15.65 5.64
N TYR A 150 -2.21 14.35 5.85
CA TYR A 150 -3.19 13.85 6.82
C TYR A 150 -2.86 14.33 8.25
N ALA A 151 -3.88 14.47 9.09
CA ALA A 151 -3.79 15.18 10.37
C ALA A 151 -2.71 14.63 11.31
N THR A 152 -2.45 13.32 11.27
CA THR A 152 -1.45 12.65 12.12
C THR A 152 -0.15 12.29 11.40
N TYR A 153 0.18 12.98 10.31
CA TYR A 153 1.43 12.75 9.57
C TYR A 153 2.66 13.12 10.40
N LYS A 154 2.63 14.27 11.08
CA LYS A 154 3.75 14.74 11.90
C LYS A 154 4.04 13.74 13.03
N GLY A 155 5.31 13.32 13.13
CA GLY A 155 5.76 12.34 14.11
C GLY A 155 5.59 10.89 13.66
N SER A 156 5.06 10.64 12.46
CA SER A 156 5.11 9.31 11.84
C SER A 156 6.52 9.01 11.29
N PRO A 157 6.90 7.73 11.12
CA PRO A 157 8.13 7.36 10.44
C PRO A 157 8.31 8.04 9.08
N ALA A 158 7.24 8.12 8.28
CA ALA A 158 7.29 8.79 6.97
C ALA A 158 7.62 10.29 7.09
N SER A 159 7.23 10.96 8.17
CA SER A 159 7.62 12.36 8.42
C SER A 159 9.10 12.54 8.81
N GLU A 160 9.77 11.45 9.18
CA GLU A 160 11.22 11.39 9.45
C GLU A 160 12.01 10.84 8.25
N GLY A 161 11.37 10.68 7.08
CA GLY A 161 12.00 10.12 5.88
C GLY A 161 12.19 8.60 5.95
N LYS A 162 11.48 7.88 6.83
CA LYS A 162 11.53 6.41 6.90
C LYS A 162 10.32 5.81 6.20
N LEU A 163 10.56 5.12 5.09
CA LEU A 163 9.57 4.35 4.35
C LEU A 163 9.52 2.91 4.83
N GLN A 164 8.61 2.12 4.27
CA GLN A 164 8.35 0.77 4.78
C GLN A 164 9.59 -0.11 4.74
N PHE A 165 10.37 -0.10 3.65
CA PHE A 165 11.58 -0.92 3.54
C PHE A 165 12.66 -0.51 4.56
N ASP A 166 12.71 0.75 5.00
CA ASP A 166 13.64 1.22 6.04
C ASP A 166 13.31 0.57 7.38
N LEU A 167 12.03 0.41 7.70
CA LEU A 167 11.57 -0.29 8.92
C LEU A 167 11.93 -1.79 8.91
N TRP A 168 12.31 -2.33 7.75
CA TRP A 168 12.85 -3.68 7.58
C TRP A 168 14.38 -3.72 7.45
N ASN A 169 15.06 -2.57 7.51
CA ASN A 169 16.50 -2.43 7.22
C ASN A 169 16.86 -3.02 5.84
N ARG A 170 16.06 -2.68 4.82
CA ARG A 170 16.26 -3.11 3.43
C ARG A 170 16.38 -1.90 2.52
N THR A 171 17.13 -2.07 1.44
CA THR A 171 17.19 -1.11 0.33
C THR A 171 16.49 -1.73 -0.89
N PRO A 172 15.62 -0.99 -1.59
CA PRO A 172 15.09 -1.39 -2.88
C PRO A 172 16.22 -1.75 -3.85
N LYS A 173 16.09 -2.86 -4.58
CA LYS A 173 17.18 -3.42 -5.40
C LYS A 173 16.95 -3.26 -6.89
N SER A 174 15.73 -2.93 -7.32
CA SER A 174 15.39 -2.91 -8.74
C SER A 174 16.11 -1.79 -9.50
N GLY A 175 16.41 -0.67 -8.83
CA GLY A 175 16.92 0.55 -9.44
C GLY A 175 15.93 1.20 -10.44
N ARG A 176 14.66 0.77 -10.45
CA ARG A 176 13.63 1.27 -11.38
C ARG A 176 13.11 2.65 -11.00
N TRP A 177 13.06 2.95 -9.70
CA TRP A 177 12.44 4.15 -9.16
C TRP A 177 13.41 4.94 -8.28
N ASP A 178 13.25 6.25 -8.30
CA ASP A 178 14.06 7.21 -7.54
C ASP A 178 13.36 7.52 -6.20
N TRP A 179 13.79 6.84 -5.14
CA TRP A 179 13.17 6.82 -3.80
C TRP A 179 13.53 8.02 -2.93
#